data_AF-A0A8H8DCT1-F1
#
_entry.id   AF-A0A8H8DCT1-F1
#
_cell.length_a   1.000
_cell.length_b   1.000
_cell.length_c   1.000
_cell.angle_alpha   90.00
_cell.angle_beta   90.00
_cell.angle_gamma   90.00
#
_symmetry.space_group_name_H-M   'P 1'
#
loop_
_entity.id
_entity.type
_entity.pdbx_description
1 polymer ?
#
loop_
_entity_poly.entity_id
_entity_poly.type
_entity_poly.pdbx_seq_one_letter_code
_entity_poly.pdbx_strand_id
1 'polypeptide(L)'
;MSYDLNIPWPCNNYNTSPTPQQWTDLKNTIITNLELGITHQAINFTIDESVKIPFNTPDKINPILIKQLVDELTPKFPTLHLFSRVTLIVNDSSKLQGVAKLQNHFDLFAIQPINEKALQLTILNIECDLISFNLSTKLPFFLKFKAIGTGVAKGIKYEINYSQLVSGSSGYTPSSSDVSVNLIKKNWFNNVLQLIRSSRSRGLVVSSGAQNPLQLRNSSDILILLKTLGLNSSKSKSCISMNPEKALLNARLRIKSYKQVISIGDESLIGNESEDIQKKHEAAGYKRKFDGTSTGKLLKKYKRDTT
;
A
#
# COMPACT_ATOMS: atom_id res chain seq x y z
N MET A 1 -7.42 4.22 12.69
CA MET A 1 -6.02 3.92 12.35
C MET A 1 -5.60 4.77 11.15
N SER A 2 -4.32 5.04 11.04
CA SER A 2 -3.67 5.84 9.99
C SER A 2 -2.74 4.93 9.20
N TYR A 3 -2.75 5.11 7.88
CA TYR A 3 -2.04 4.24 6.95
C TYR A 3 -1.19 5.07 5.99
N ASP A 4 0.00 4.58 5.68
CA ASP A 4 0.77 5.03 4.53
C ASP A 4 1.19 3.82 3.70
N LEU A 5 0.60 3.69 2.51
CA LEU A 5 0.76 2.50 1.69
C LEU A 5 1.92 2.61 0.69
N ASN A 6 2.79 3.63 0.78
CA ASN A 6 3.87 3.82 -0.21
C ASN A 6 5.13 4.45 0.36
N ILE A 7 5.90 3.70 1.15
CA ILE A 7 7.29 4.06 1.46
C ILE A 7 8.20 3.38 0.44
N PRO A 8 8.88 4.10 -0.47
CA PRO A 8 9.68 3.47 -1.52
C PRO A 8 10.83 2.62 -0.96
N TRP A 9 10.97 1.39 -1.47
CA TRP A 9 12.16 0.60 -1.28
C TRP A 9 13.34 1.25 -2.04
N PRO A 10 14.56 1.31 -1.47
CA PRO A 10 15.67 2.04 -2.09
C PRO A 10 16.18 1.51 -3.43
N CYS A 11 15.86 0.26 -3.78
CA CYS A 11 16.26 -0.37 -5.03
C CYS A 11 15.05 -0.62 -5.93
N ASN A 12 15.23 -0.57 -7.24
CA ASN A 12 14.18 -0.79 -8.26
C ASN A 12 14.40 -2.04 -9.12
N ASN A 13 15.36 -2.89 -8.74
CA ASN A 13 15.73 -4.10 -9.47
C ASN A 13 16.14 -5.22 -8.50
N TYR A 14 16.22 -6.45 -9.02
CA TYR A 14 16.58 -7.65 -8.25
C TYR A 14 18.09 -7.90 -8.13
N ASN A 15 18.92 -7.13 -8.84
CA ASN A 15 20.37 -7.37 -8.92
C ASN A 15 21.14 -6.63 -7.83
N THR A 16 20.53 -5.61 -7.24
CA THR A 16 21.19 -4.72 -6.27
C THR A 16 20.49 -4.79 -4.92
N SER A 17 21.31 -4.73 -3.87
CA SER A 17 20.85 -4.66 -2.48
C SER A 17 20.98 -3.20 -2.00
N PRO A 18 20.14 -2.74 -1.05
CA PRO A 18 20.28 -1.40 -0.48
C PRO A 18 21.66 -1.19 0.13
N THR A 19 22.25 -0.01 -0.09
CA THR A 19 23.48 0.37 0.60
C THR A 19 23.23 0.64 2.09
N PRO A 20 24.25 0.61 2.96
CA PRO A 20 24.08 0.90 4.39
C PRO A 20 23.45 2.27 4.66
N GLN A 21 23.77 3.27 3.83
CA GLN A 21 23.18 4.61 3.92
C GLN A 21 21.69 4.58 3.57
N GLN A 22 21.33 3.98 2.42
CA GLN A 22 19.93 3.84 1.99
C GLN A 22 19.08 3.06 3.00
N TRP A 23 19.68 2.05 3.64
CA TRP A 23 19.04 1.30 4.72
C TRP A 23 18.73 2.17 5.93
N THR A 24 19.68 3.03 6.30
CA THR A 24 19.50 4.00 7.40
C THR A 24 18.44 5.04 7.07
N ASP A 25 18.44 5.57 5.85
CA ASP A 25 17.45 6.55 5.40
C ASP A 25 16.03 5.97 5.36
N LEU A 26 15.88 4.71 4.94
CA LEU A 26 14.62 3.98 4.99
C LEU A 26 14.10 3.87 6.43
N LYS A 27 14.95 3.47 7.38
CA LYS A 27 14.59 3.36 8.81
C LYS A 27 14.18 4.71 9.38
N ASN A 28 14.97 5.75 9.12
CA ASN A 28 14.66 7.11 9.57
C ASN A 28 13.31 7.57 9.02
N THR A 29 13.00 7.23 7.77
CA THR A 29 11.70 7.55 7.14
C THR A 29 10.56 6.82 7.84
N ILE A 30 10.68 5.52 8.08
CA ILE A 30 9.67 4.70 8.78
C ILE A 30 9.39 5.24 10.18
N ILE A 31 10.46 5.50 10.95
CA ILE A 31 10.38 6.01 12.32
C ILE A 31 9.74 7.39 12.34
N THR A 32 10.20 8.31 11.48
CA THR A 32 9.62 9.66 11.40
C THR A 32 8.14 9.60 11.04
N ASN A 33 7.74 8.70 10.13
CA ASN A 33 6.35 8.55 9.74
C ASN A 33 5.47 8.03 10.90
N LEU A 34 6.04 7.16 11.74
CA LEU A 34 5.39 6.69 12.96
C LEU A 34 5.22 7.82 13.98
N GLU A 35 6.25 8.65 14.19
CA GLU A 35 6.19 9.82 15.08
C GLU A 35 5.15 10.85 14.61
N LEU A 36 4.90 10.95 13.30
CA LEU A 36 3.79 11.75 12.74
C LEU A 36 2.40 11.12 12.97
N GLY A 37 2.35 9.98 13.66
CA GLY A 37 1.14 9.26 14.04
C GLY A 37 0.67 8.24 13.02
N ILE A 38 1.51 7.79 12.07
CA ILE A 38 1.17 6.75 11.08
C ILE A 38 1.65 5.37 11.53
N THR A 39 0.70 4.56 11.99
CA THR A 39 0.94 3.23 12.58
C THR A 39 1.18 2.12 11.54
N HIS A 40 0.40 2.10 10.46
CA HIS A 40 0.45 1.02 9.46
C HIS A 40 1.14 1.53 8.20
N GLN A 41 2.27 0.93 7.84
CA GLN A 41 3.12 1.40 6.76
C GLN A 41 3.44 0.28 5.79
N ALA A 42 3.34 0.53 4.48
CA ALA A 42 3.71 -0.44 3.45
C ALA A 42 4.95 0.03 2.69
N ILE A 43 5.95 -0.86 2.62
CA ILE A 43 7.19 -0.62 1.88
C ILE A 43 6.98 -1.08 0.44
N ASN A 44 7.15 -0.16 -0.51
CA ASN A 44 6.82 -0.36 -1.91
C ASN A 44 8.06 -0.63 -2.76
N PHE A 45 8.14 -1.83 -3.33
CA PHE A 45 9.12 -2.16 -4.37
C PHE A 45 8.54 -1.87 -5.76
N THR A 46 9.12 -0.90 -6.47
CA THR A 46 8.67 -0.55 -7.82
C THR A 46 9.49 -1.30 -8.87
N ILE A 47 8.80 -1.94 -9.82
CA ILE A 47 9.40 -2.76 -10.87
C ILE A 47 9.00 -2.18 -12.23
N ASP A 48 9.99 -1.94 -13.09
CA ASP A 48 9.77 -1.61 -14.49
C ASP A 48 9.52 -2.87 -15.34
N GLU A 49 8.78 -2.71 -16.43
CA GLU A 49 8.42 -3.80 -17.34
C GLU A 49 9.63 -4.50 -18.01
N SER A 50 10.80 -3.85 -18.01
CA SER A 50 12.05 -4.39 -18.55
C SER A 50 12.77 -5.33 -17.58
N VAL A 51 12.43 -5.28 -16.28
CA VAL A 51 13.13 -6.03 -15.24
C VAL A 51 12.65 -7.48 -15.24
N LYS A 52 13.58 -8.43 -15.40
CA LYS A 52 13.26 -9.86 -15.32
C LYS A 52 12.97 -10.25 -13.87
N ILE A 53 11.80 -10.82 -13.64
CA ILE A 53 11.36 -11.31 -12.33
C ILE A 53 11.90 -12.74 -12.13
N PRO A 54 12.54 -13.04 -10.99
CA PRO A 54 13.15 -14.35 -10.73
C PRO A 54 12.12 -15.39 -10.28
N PHE A 55 11.16 -15.74 -11.14
CA PHE A 55 10.09 -16.70 -10.81
C PHE A 55 10.59 -18.11 -10.45
N ASN A 56 11.81 -18.47 -10.86
CA ASN A 56 12.41 -19.77 -10.55
C ASN A 56 12.90 -19.88 -9.10
N THR A 57 13.03 -18.75 -8.39
CA THR A 57 13.48 -18.70 -6.99
C THR A 57 12.45 -17.93 -6.15
N PRO A 58 11.42 -18.61 -5.60
CA PRO A 58 10.31 -17.99 -4.89
C PRO A 58 10.73 -17.04 -3.76
N ASP A 59 11.79 -17.38 -3.04
CA ASP A 59 12.28 -16.58 -1.90
C ASP A 59 12.88 -15.24 -2.31
N LYS A 60 13.33 -15.10 -3.57
CA LYS A 60 13.92 -13.86 -4.11
C LYS A 60 12.91 -12.96 -4.80
N ILE A 61 11.64 -13.39 -4.92
CA ILE A 61 10.59 -12.61 -5.58
C ILE A 61 10.25 -11.35 -4.76
N ASN A 62 10.28 -11.42 -3.43
CA ASN A 62 10.13 -10.27 -2.57
C ASN A 62 11.49 -9.90 -1.95
N PRO A 63 12.17 -8.86 -2.47
CA PRO A 63 13.48 -8.46 -1.94
C PRO A 63 13.39 -7.67 -0.63
N ILE A 64 12.18 -7.31 -0.17
CA ILE A 64 11.99 -6.50 1.03
C ILE A 64 12.19 -7.38 2.27
N LEU A 65 13.22 -7.09 3.04
CA LEU A 65 13.57 -7.79 4.27
C LEU A 65 12.68 -7.35 5.45
N ILE A 66 11.37 -7.53 5.33
CA ILE A 66 10.39 -7.08 6.35
C ILE A 66 10.68 -7.70 7.71
N LYS A 67 11.00 -8.99 7.77
CA LYS A 67 11.31 -9.67 9.04
C LYS A 67 12.40 -8.95 9.82
N GLN A 68 13.51 -8.64 9.14
CA GLN A 68 14.61 -7.92 9.75
C GLN A 68 14.20 -6.53 10.26
N LEU A 69 13.37 -5.80 9.51
CA LEU A 69 12.86 -4.49 9.94
C LEU A 69 11.91 -4.60 11.14
N VAL A 70 11.03 -5.61 11.13
CA VAL A 70 10.09 -5.88 12.22
C VAL A 70 10.86 -6.29 13.49
N ASP A 71 11.80 -7.22 13.39
CA ASP A 71 12.61 -7.69 14.52
C ASP A 71 13.43 -6.56 15.16
N GLU A 72 13.91 -5.61 14.35
CA GLU A 72 14.71 -4.48 14.84
C GLU A 72 13.85 -3.32 15.40
N LEU A 73 12.74 -2.98 14.74
CA LEU A 73 11.94 -1.79 15.07
C LEU A 73 10.82 -2.07 16.06
N THR A 74 10.15 -3.22 15.98
CA THR A 74 8.98 -3.54 16.82
C THR A 74 9.28 -3.53 18.32
N PRO A 75 10.44 -4.02 18.81
CA PRO A 75 10.77 -3.93 20.24
C PRO A 75 10.83 -2.49 20.75
N LYS A 76 11.21 -1.54 19.89
CA LYS A 76 11.26 -0.10 20.21
C LYS A 76 9.93 0.61 19.95
N PHE A 77 9.18 0.12 18.97
CA PHE A 77 7.98 0.75 18.43
C PHE A 77 6.86 -0.29 18.27
N PRO A 78 6.19 -0.71 19.37
CA PRO A 78 5.24 -1.82 19.36
C PRO A 78 3.96 -1.54 18.55
N THR A 79 3.64 -0.27 18.29
CA THR A 79 2.47 0.15 17.49
C THR A 79 2.73 0.19 15.99
N LEU A 80 3.95 -0.12 15.55
CA LEU A 80 4.35 -0.11 14.14
C LEU A 80 3.95 -1.44 13.47
N HIS A 81 3.23 -1.34 12.36
CA HIS A 81 2.92 -2.49 11.51
C HIS A 81 3.45 -2.24 10.10
N LEU A 82 4.33 -3.15 9.64
CA LEU A 82 4.99 -3.07 8.34
C LEU A 82 4.43 -4.11 7.37
N PHE A 83 4.18 -3.71 6.13
CA PHE A 83 3.67 -4.56 5.06
C PHE A 83 4.53 -4.44 3.81
N SER A 84 4.52 -5.48 2.99
CA SER A 84 5.21 -5.47 1.69
C SER A 84 4.25 -5.07 0.58
N ARG A 85 4.68 -4.15 -0.27
CA ARG A 85 3.94 -3.74 -1.47
C ARG A 85 4.84 -3.88 -2.68
N VAL A 86 4.26 -4.28 -3.81
CA VAL A 86 4.91 -4.17 -5.12
C VAL A 86 4.07 -3.27 -6.03
N THR A 87 4.75 -2.42 -6.80
CA THR A 87 4.13 -1.61 -7.86
C THR A 87 4.76 -1.97 -9.20
N LEU A 88 3.96 -2.51 -10.13
CA LEU A 88 4.45 -2.79 -11.49
C LEU A 88 4.11 -1.63 -12.43
N ILE A 89 5.13 -1.08 -13.10
CA ILE A 89 4.95 -0.10 -14.17
C ILE A 89 4.66 -0.85 -15.47
N VAL A 90 3.54 -0.50 -16.10
CA VAL A 90 2.98 -1.26 -17.23
C VAL A 90 2.77 -0.35 -18.42
N ASN A 91 3.41 -0.71 -19.53
CA ASN A 91 3.14 -0.18 -20.86
C ASN A 91 2.40 -1.21 -21.73
N ASP A 92 2.98 -2.40 -21.90
CA ASP A 92 2.38 -3.45 -22.72
C ASP A 92 1.47 -4.35 -21.89
N SER A 93 0.19 -4.36 -22.24
CA SER A 93 -0.81 -5.19 -21.61
C SER A 93 -0.64 -6.70 -21.83
N SER A 94 0.19 -7.10 -22.79
CA SER A 94 0.45 -8.53 -23.06
C SER A 94 1.23 -9.18 -21.91
N LYS A 95 2.10 -8.41 -21.24
CA LYS A 95 2.95 -8.91 -20.16
C LYS A 95 2.24 -9.04 -18.82
N LEU A 96 1.03 -8.49 -18.70
CA LEU A 96 0.23 -8.49 -17.49
C LEU A 96 -0.17 -9.89 -17.00
N GLN A 97 -0.29 -10.87 -17.90
CA GLN A 97 -0.72 -12.23 -17.58
C GLN A 97 0.28 -13.00 -16.71
N GLY A 98 1.58 -12.74 -16.87
CA GLY A 98 2.64 -13.38 -16.05
C GLY A 98 2.74 -12.84 -14.63
N VAL A 99 2.14 -11.68 -14.37
CA VAL A 99 2.30 -10.88 -13.15
C VAL A 99 1.40 -11.39 -12.03
N ALA A 100 0.35 -12.16 -12.32
CA ALA A 100 -0.50 -12.78 -11.30
C ALA A 100 0.30 -13.62 -10.29
N LYS A 101 1.42 -14.22 -10.73
CA LYS A 101 2.34 -14.97 -9.86
C LYS A 101 3.02 -14.12 -8.79
N LEU A 102 3.16 -12.80 -8.99
CA LEU A 102 3.75 -11.89 -8.00
C LEU A 102 2.83 -11.60 -6.82
N GLN A 103 1.51 -11.66 -7.03
CA GLN A 103 0.51 -11.15 -6.08
C GLN A 103 0.52 -11.84 -4.71
N ASN A 104 1.00 -13.08 -4.64
CA ASN A 104 1.02 -13.89 -3.42
C ASN A 104 2.32 -13.72 -2.60
N HIS A 105 3.32 -13.03 -3.15
CA HIS A 105 4.62 -12.78 -2.50
C HIS A 105 4.70 -11.43 -1.77
N PHE A 106 3.74 -10.54 -2.02
CA PHE A 106 3.64 -9.22 -1.41
C PHE A 106 2.26 -9.07 -0.77
N ASP A 107 2.18 -8.35 0.35
CA ASP A 107 0.90 -8.07 1.01
C ASP A 107 -0.01 -7.23 0.13
N LEU A 108 0.53 -6.20 -0.53
CA LEU A 108 -0.19 -5.28 -1.42
C LEU A 108 0.32 -5.37 -2.85
N PHE A 109 -0.61 -5.39 -3.81
CA PHE A 109 -0.30 -5.41 -5.23
C PHE A 109 -0.86 -4.17 -5.93
N ALA A 110 0.03 -3.36 -6.48
CA ALA A 110 -0.30 -2.13 -7.18
C ALA A 110 0.18 -2.15 -8.64
N ILE A 111 -0.55 -1.46 -9.51
CA ILE A 111 -0.17 -1.29 -10.92
C ILE A 111 -0.12 0.19 -11.27
N GLN A 112 0.91 0.58 -12.01
CA GLN A 112 1.09 1.91 -12.57
C GLN A 112 0.99 1.85 -14.11
N PRO A 113 -0.21 2.05 -14.68
CA PRO A 113 -0.37 2.04 -16.14
C PRO A 113 0.15 3.32 -16.76
N ILE A 114 0.94 3.22 -17.83
CA ILE A 114 1.48 4.38 -18.55
C ILE A 114 0.71 4.73 -19.83
N ASN A 115 -0.29 3.93 -20.23
CA ASN A 115 -1.19 4.24 -21.34
C ASN A 115 -2.65 3.82 -21.05
N GLU A 116 -3.59 4.30 -21.87
CA GLU A 116 -5.03 4.06 -21.64
C GLU A 116 -5.40 2.57 -21.76
N LYS A 117 -4.78 1.84 -22.69
CA LYS A 117 -5.06 0.40 -22.91
C LYS A 117 -4.64 -0.42 -21.68
N ALA A 118 -3.46 -0.14 -21.14
CA ALA A 118 -2.95 -0.76 -19.92
C ALA A 118 -3.87 -0.48 -18.73
N LEU A 119 -4.36 0.76 -18.57
CA LEU A 119 -5.33 1.08 -17.51
C LEU A 119 -6.62 0.27 -17.65
N GLN A 120 -7.20 0.22 -18.85
CA GLN A 120 -8.45 -0.52 -19.10
C GLN A 120 -8.28 -2.02 -18.83
N LEU A 121 -7.20 -2.63 -19.31
CA LEU A 121 -6.94 -4.05 -19.13
C LEU A 121 -6.59 -4.41 -17.68
N THR A 122 -5.88 -3.52 -16.98
CA THR A 122 -5.66 -3.66 -15.53
C THR A 122 -7.00 -3.73 -14.79
N ILE A 123 -7.90 -2.79 -15.05
CA ILE A 123 -9.21 -2.75 -14.39
C ILE A 123 -10.07 -3.96 -14.77
N LEU A 124 -9.99 -4.45 -16.01
CA LEU A 124 -10.84 -5.53 -16.49
C LEU A 124 -10.36 -6.92 -16.05
N ASN A 125 -9.07 -7.20 -16.19
CA ASN A 125 -8.55 -8.56 -16.18
C ASN A 125 -7.65 -8.88 -14.98
N ILE A 126 -7.25 -7.86 -14.20
CA ILE A 126 -6.31 -8.06 -13.09
C ILE A 126 -6.93 -7.72 -11.76
N GLU A 127 -6.68 -8.60 -10.81
CA GLU A 127 -6.95 -8.38 -9.39
C GLU A 127 -5.79 -7.59 -8.79
N CYS A 128 -5.91 -6.27 -8.74
CA CYS A 128 -5.00 -5.39 -8.00
C CYS A 128 -5.74 -4.62 -6.91
N ASP A 129 -5.00 -4.24 -5.87
CA ASP A 129 -5.55 -3.51 -4.72
C ASP A 129 -5.56 -2.01 -5.00
N LEU A 130 -4.48 -1.55 -5.65
CA LEU A 130 -4.20 -0.14 -5.91
C LEU A 130 -3.84 0.08 -7.39
N ILE A 131 -4.30 1.19 -7.95
CA ILE A 131 -3.77 1.75 -9.19
C ILE A 131 -3.09 3.07 -8.85
N SER A 132 -1.80 3.15 -9.15
CA SER A 132 -0.99 4.36 -8.98
C SER A 132 -0.81 5.07 -10.31
N PHE A 133 -0.50 6.36 -10.26
CA PHE A 133 -0.17 7.14 -11.45
C PHE A 133 1.09 7.95 -11.19
N ASN A 134 1.87 8.21 -12.24
CA ASN A 134 2.88 9.24 -12.17
C ASN A 134 2.20 10.61 -12.30
N LEU A 135 2.02 11.32 -11.18
CA LEU A 135 1.34 12.62 -11.15
C LEU A 135 2.31 13.78 -11.43
N SER A 136 3.63 13.57 -11.41
CA SER A 136 4.63 14.62 -11.65
C SER A 136 4.73 15.04 -13.12
N THR A 137 4.40 14.13 -14.04
CA THR A 137 4.37 14.38 -15.48
C THR A 137 2.93 14.50 -15.98
N LYS A 138 2.73 15.18 -17.11
CA LYS A 138 1.41 15.22 -17.74
C LYS A 138 1.01 13.79 -18.13
N LEU A 139 -0.15 13.33 -17.65
CA LEU A 139 -0.63 12.00 -18.02
C LEU A 139 -0.83 11.89 -19.54
N PRO A 140 -0.36 10.80 -20.17
CA PRO A 140 -0.43 10.65 -21.63
C PRO A 140 -1.84 10.31 -22.14
N PHE A 141 -2.81 10.11 -21.25
CA PHE A 141 -4.20 9.80 -21.58
C PHE A 141 -5.17 10.48 -20.61
N PHE A 142 -6.44 10.56 -21.02
CA PHE A 142 -7.50 11.17 -20.21
C PHE A 142 -8.18 10.15 -19.30
N LEU A 143 -8.32 10.46 -18.01
CA LEU A 143 -9.04 9.61 -17.06
C LEU A 143 -10.56 9.69 -17.28
N LYS A 144 -11.10 8.71 -18.00
CA LYS A 144 -12.54 8.59 -18.31
C LYS A 144 -13.32 8.13 -17.07
N PHE A 145 -14.45 8.79 -16.80
CA PHE A 145 -15.34 8.46 -15.67
C PHE A 145 -15.77 6.98 -15.67
N LYS A 146 -16.13 6.42 -16.84
CA LYS A 146 -16.54 5.02 -16.94
C LYS A 146 -15.42 4.06 -16.53
N ALA A 147 -14.19 4.29 -17.00
CA ALA A 147 -13.05 3.42 -16.66
C ALA A 147 -12.74 3.46 -15.16
N ILE A 148 -12.55 4.66 -14.61
CA ILE A 148 -12.23 4.84 -13.18
C ILE A 148 -13.39 4.36 -12.29
N GLY A 149 -14.64 4.67 -12.67
CA GLY A 149 -15.83 4.22 -11.98
C GLY A 149 -15.95 2.70 -11.89
N THR A 150 -15.63 1.97 -12.96
CA THR A 150 -15.60 0.50 -12.97
C THR A 150 -14.54 -0.04 -12.01
N GLY A 151 -13.35 0.55 -11.95
CA GLY A 151 -12.33 0.13 -10.99
C GLY A 151 -12.75 0.36 -9.54
N VAL A 152 -13.34 1.52 -9.24
CA VAL A 152 -13.91 1.80 -7.90
C VAL A 152 -14.99 0.76 -7.54
N ALA A 153 -15.87 0.41 -8.48
CA ALA A 153 -16.92 -0.59 -8.26
C ALA A 153 -16.37 -2.00 -8.00
N LYS A 154 -15.24 -2.36 -8.63
CA LYS A 154 -14.49 -3.60 -8.35
C LYS A 154 -13.75 -3.59 -7.01
N GLY A 155 -13.73 -2.46 -6.31
CA GLY A 155 -13.05 -2.33 -5.01
C GLY A 155 -11.62 -1.81 -5.10
N ILE A 156 -11.05 -1.62 -6.31
CA ILE A 156 -9.72 -1.06 -6.55
C ILE A 156 -9.69 0.38 -6.03
N LYS A 157 -8.59 0.78 -5.37
CA LYS A 157 -8.38 2.19 -4.99
C LYS A 157 -7.37 2.86 -5.92
N TYR A 158 -7.53 4.16 -6.11
CA TYR A 158 -6.62 4.99 -6.87
C TYR A 158 -5.75 5.80 -5.92
N GLU A 159 -4.44 5.71 -6.12
CA GLU A 159 -3.45 6.32 -5.24
C GLU A 159 -3.13 7.76 -5.68
N ILE A 160 -3.11 8.67 -4.71
CA ILE A 160 -2.58 10.03 -4.81
C ILE A 160 -1.30 10.07 -3.99
N ASN A 161 -0.16 10.03 -4.69
CA ASN A 161 1.14 10.19 -4.08
C ASN A 161 1.44 11.69 -3.92
N TYR A 162 1.62 12.16 -2.68
CA TYR A 162 1.84 13.59 -2.41
C TYR A 162 3.31 14.01 -2.39
N SER A 163 4.29 13.10 -2.26
CA SER A 163 5.71 13.50 -2.24
C SER A 163 6.10 14.22 -3.53
N GLN A 164 5.49 13.87 -4.66
CA GLN A 164 5.71 14.54 -5.95
C GLN A 164 5.40 16.05 -5.90
N LEU A 165 4.49 16.48 -5.02
CA LEU A 165 4.20 17.90 -4.79
C LEU A 165 5.25 18.57 -3.87
N VAL A 166 5.73 17.84 -2.87
CA VAL A 166 6.63 18.34 -1.82
C VAL A 166 8.09 18.36 -2.26
N SER A 167 8.55 17.30 -2.92
CA SER A 167 9.95 17.03 -3.26
C SER A 167 10.43 17.73 -4.54
N GLY A 168 9.52 18.28 -5.35
CA GLY A 168 9.88 18.87 -6.65
C GLY A 168 10.56 17.85 -7.57
N SER A 169 11.67 18.24 -8.22
CA SER A 169 12.42 17.40 -9.19
C SER A 169 13.10 16.16 -8.59
N SER A 170 13.15 16.04 -7.26
CA SER A 170 13.75 14.88 -6.57
C SER A 170 12.75 13.78 -6.18
N GLY A 171 11.46 13.88 -6.54
CA GLY A 171 10.45 12.87 -6.24
C GLY A 171 10.17 11.94 -7.43
N TYR A 172 10.41 10.63 -7.28
CA TYR A 172 10.10 9.54 -8.24
C TYR A 172 10.75 9.63 -9.64
N THR A 173 11.39 10.74 -9.99
CA THR A 173 12.11 10.94 -11.26
C THR A 173 13.62 10.88 -11.02
N PRO A 174 14.39 10.12 -11.82
CA PRO A 174 15.83 10.24 -11.82
C PRO A 174 16.19 11.71 -12.05
N SER A 175 17.19 12.19 -11.33
CA SER A 175 17.71 13.57 -11.27
C SER A 175 18.31 14.08 -12.58
N SER A 176 17.86 13.57 -13.73
CA SER A 176 18.43 13.76 -15.05
C SER A 176 17.58 14.64 -15.98
N SER A 177 16.48 15.22 -15.50
CA SER A 177 15.64 16.09 -16.32
C SER A 177 15.50 17.46 -15.66
N ASP A 178 15.96 18.51 -16.36
CA ASP A 178 15.76 19.94 -16.05
C ASP A 178 14.27 20.34 -16.15
N VAL A 179 13.39 19.61 -15.46
CA VAL A 179 11.98 19.90 -15.42
C VAL A 179 11.76 20.89 -14.28
N SER A 180 11.27 22.07 -14.62
CA SER A 180 10.91 23.09 -13.64
C SER A 180 9.98 22.52 -12.56
N VAL A 181 10.33 22.75 -11.29
CA VAL A 181 9.51 22.37 -10.12
C VAL A 181 8.07 22.89 -10.27
N ASN A 182 7.89 24.07 -10.88
CA ASN A 182 6.56 24.64 -11.11
C ASN A 182 5.74 23.81 -12.11
N LEU A 183 6.38 23.22 -13.13
CA LEU A 183 5.73 22.35 -14.09
C LEU A 183 5.28 21.03 -13.43
N ILE A 184 6.11 20.46 -12.55
CA ILE A 184 5.76 19.27 -11.77
C ILE A 184 4.52 19.54 -10.92
N LYS A 185 4.50 20.65 -10.16
CA LYS A 185 3.35 21.04 -9.34
C LYS A 185 2.09 21.24 -10.19
N LYS A 186 2.20 21.93 -11.32
CA LYS A 186 1.10 22.14 -12.26
C LYS A 186 0.52 20.82 -12.78
N ASN A 187 1.38 19.89 -13.19
CA ASN A 187 0.96 18.57 -13.66
C ASN A 187 0.28 17.80 -12.53
N TRP A 188 0.86 17.81 -11.33
CA TRP A 188 0.32 17.15 -10.16
C TRP A 188 -1.11 17.61 -9.86
N PHE A 189 -1.33 18.93 -9.76
CA PHE A 189 -2.66 19.49 -9.54
C PHE A 189 -3.65 19.09 -10.65
N ASN A 190 -3.24 19.19 -11.92
CA ASN A 190 -4.11 18.83 -13.04
C ASN A 190 -4.53 17.35 -13.00
N ASN A 191 -3.55 16.45 -12.84
CA ASN A 191 -3.77 15.01 -12.81
C ASN A 191 -4.65 14.59 -11.60
N VAL A 192 -4.39 15.18 -10.43
CA VAL A 192 -5.19 14.89 -9.22
C VAL A 192 -6.62 15.40 -9.37
N LEU A 193 -6.83 16.60 -9.88
CA LEU A 193 -8.18 17.13 -10.14
C LEU A 193 -8.93 16.27 -11.18
N GLN A 194 -8.22 15.79 -12.20
CA GLN A 194 -8.77 14.86 -13.18
C GLN A 194 -9.18 13.53 -12.55
N LEU A 195 -8.39 13.01 -11.61
CA LEU A 195 -8.69 11.79 -10.85
C LEU A 195 -9.87 11.97 -9.90
N ILE A 196 -9.94 13.09 -9.17
CA ILE A 196 -11.08 13.43 -8.29
C ILE A 196 -12.38 13.51 -9.09
N ARG A 197 -12.36 14.20 -10.23
CA ARG A 197 -13.51 14.31 -11.14
C ARG A 197 -13.94 12.94 -11.69
N SER A 198 -12.99 12.16 -12.21
CA SER A 198 -13.28 10.87 -12.85
C SER A 198 -13.70 9.77 -11.87
N SER A 199 -13.26 9.83 -10.61
CA SER A 199 -13.68 8.91 -9.55
C SER A 199 -14.97 9.34 -8.83
N ARG A 200 -15.44 10.57 -9.07
CA ARG A 200 -16.45 11.27 -8.26
C ARG A 200 -16.08 11.30 -6.78
N SER A 201 -14.80 11.54 -6.47
CA SER A 201 -14.27 11.59 -5.10
C SER A 201 -14.45 10.28 -4.31
N ARG A 202 -14.37 9.12 -4.98
CA ARG A 202 -14.53 7.79 -4.36
C ARG A 202 -13.32 6.91 -4.62
N GLY A 203 -13.02 6.03 -3.67
CA GLY A 203 -11.95 5.04 -3.83
C GLY A 203 -10.57 5.67 -4.00
N LEU A 204 -10.33 6.84 -3.40
CA LEU A 204 -9.03 7.51 -3.42
C LEU A 204 -8.25 7.15 -2.15
N VAL A 205 -6.96 6.91 -2.28
CA VAL A 205 -6.01 6.70 -1.17
C VAL A 205 -4.91 7.72 -1.30
N VAL A 206 -4.49 8.31 -0.19
CA VAL A 206 -3.29 9.16 -0.17
C VAL A 206 -2.14 8.36 0.42
N SER A 207 -0.96 8.51 -0.19
CA SER A 207 0.28 7.89 0.28
C SER A 207 1.44 8.88 0.15
N SER A 208 2.49 8.65 0.93
CA SER A 208 3.63 9.56 0.95
C SER A 208 4.47 9.46 -0.30
N GLY A 209 4.95 8.27 -0.66
CA GLY A 209 5.98 8.11 -1.67
C GLY A 209 7.29 8.81 -1.28
N ALA A 210 7.52 9.02 0.02
CA ALA A 210 8.64 9.80 0.53
C ALA A 210 9.92 8.95 0.56
N GLN A 211 10.97 9.41 -0.11
CA GLN A 211 12.29 8.77 -0.05
C GLN A 211 13.10 9.24 1.16
N ASN A 212 12.79 10.43 1.66
CA ASN A 212 13.48 11.07 2.77
C ASN A 212 12.47 11.50 3.86
N PRO A 213 12.87 11.52 5.15
CA PRO A 213 11.99 11.90 6.25
C PRO A 213 11.38 13.30 6.09
N LEU A 214 12.12 14.25 5.51
CA LEU A 214 11.70 15.64 5.31
C LEU A 214 10.49 15.79 4.36
N GLN A 215 10.21 14.77 3.56
CA GLN A 215 9.10 14.76 2.61
C GLN A 215 7.78 14.31 3.24
N LEU A 216 7.83 13.72 4.45
CA LEU A 216 6.66 13.25 5.17
C LEU A 216 5.81 14.41 5.70
N ARG A 217 4.50 14.18 5.83
CA ARG A 217 3.54 15.17 6.35
C ARG A 217 2.59 14.48 7.30
N ASN A 218 2.14 15.20 8.32
CA ASN A 218 1.15 14.67 9.25
C ASN A 218 -0.22 14.55 8.56
N SER A 219 -1.15 13.82 9.18
CA SER A 219 -2.49 13.63 8.63
C SER A 219 -3.29 14.94 8.48
N SER A 220 -3.05 15.94 9.34
CA SER A 220 -3.73 17.24 9.30
C SER A 220 -3.37 18.07 8.07
N ASP A 221 -2.08 18.11 7.71
CA ASP A 221 -1.57 18.79 6.52
C ASP A 221 -2.13 18.15 5.26
N ILE A 222 -2.16 16.81 5.22
CA ILE A 222 -2.77 16.05 4.12
C ILE A 222 -4.26 16.36 4.03
N LEU A 223 -4.99 16.44 5.16
CA LEU A 223 -6.41 16.81 5.16
C LEU A 223 -6.66 18.21 4.60
N ILE A 224 -5.79 19.17 4.91
CA ILE A 224 -5.85 20.53 4.35
C ILE A 224 -5.64 20.48 2.84
N LEU A 225 -4.60 19.79 2.37
CA LEU A 225 -4.33 19.60 0.94
C LEU A 225 -5.52 18.96 0.19
N LEU A 226 -6.14 17.93 0.77
CA LEU A 226 -7.29 17.28 0.15
C LEU A 226 -8.52 18.21 0.09
N LYS A 227 -8.74 19.03 1.11
CA LYS A 227 -9.82 20.02 1.12
C LYS A 227 -9.59 21.13 0.09
N THR A 228 -8.35 21.60 -0.07
CA THR A 228 -8.04 22.62 -1.10
C THR A 228 -8.22 22.07 -2.53
N LEU A 229 -8.05 20.76 -2.72
CA LEU A 229 -8.37 20.06 -3.97
C LEU A 229 -9.87 19.84 -4.22
N GLY A 230 -10.75 20.30 -3.32
CA GLY A 230 -12.20 20.23 -3.47
C GLY A 230 -12.84 18.96 -2.90
N LEU A 231 -12.11 18.14 -2.13
CA LEU A 231 -12.73 17.02 -1.40
C LEU A 231 -13.43 17.53 -0.13
N ASN A 232 -14.61 16.97 0.14
CA ASN A 232 -15.31 17.25 1.39
C ASN A 232 -14.59 16.61 2.59
N SER A 233 -14.83 17.12 3.81
CA SER A 233 -14.09 16.65 4.99
C SER A 233 -14.27 15.16 5.30
N SER A 234 -15.41 14.56 4.94
CA SER A 234 -15.65 13.12 5.15
C SER A 234 -14.80 12.29 4.20
N LYS A 235 -14.82 12.61 2.90
CA LYS A 235 -14.03 11.94 1.86
C LYS A 235 -12.53 12.13 2.10
N SER A 236 -12.09 13.32 2.48
CA SER A 236 -10.68 13.56 2.81
C SER A 236 -10.21 12.66 3.95
N LYS A 237 -11.00 12.50 5.02
CA LYS A 237 -10.69 11.57 6.13
C LYS A 237 -10.70 10.12 5.66
N SER A 238 -11.65 9.73 4.81
CA SER A 238 -11.70 8.37 4.26
C SER A 238 -10.46 8.03 3.42
N CYS A 239 -9.84 9.00 2.73
CA CYS A 239 -8.62 8.76 1.94
C CYS A 239 -7.40 8.35 2.77
N ILE A 240 -7.36 8.72 4.06
CA ILE A 240 -6.21 8.48 4.97
C ILE A 240 -6.48 7.30 5.91
N SER A 241 -7.75 7.01 6.20
CA SER A 241 -8.16 5.97 7.15
C SER A 241 -8.85 4.80 6.45
N MET A 242 -10.14 4.94 6.11
CA MET A 242 -10.99 3.83 5.66
C MET A 242 -10.58 3.22 4.31
N ASN A 243 -10.18 4.04 3.33
CA ASN A 243 -9.83 3.54 2.00
C ASN A 243 -8.52 2.74 1.98
N PRO A 244 -7.42 3.20 2.60
CA PRO A 244 -6.20 2.40 2.67
C PRO A 244 -6.39 1.16 3.55
N GLU A 245 -7.16 1.25 4.64
CA GLU A 245 -7.55 0.07 5.44
C GLU A 245 -8.24 -0.99 4.58
N LYS A 246 -9.23 -0.59 3.76
CA LYS A 246 -9.93 -1.51 2.84
C LYS A 246 -9.00 -2.08 1.77
N ALA A 247 -8.06 -1.28 1.26
CA ALA A 247 -7.08 -1.77 0.29
C ALA A 247 -6.19 -2.85 0.91
N LEU A 248 -5.66 -2.59 2.12
CA LEU A 248 -4.85 -3.54 2.87
C LEU A 248 -5.65 -4.80 3.21
N LEU A 249 -6.87 -4.66 3.72
CA LEU A 249 -7.74 -5.79 4.07
C LEU A 249 -8.02 -6.69 2.86
N ASN A 250 -8.36 -6.11 1.71
CA ASN A 250 -8.59 -6.87 0.47
C ASN A 250 -7.34 -7.68 0.07
N ALA A 251 -6.18 -7.04 0.18
CA ALA A 251 -4.90 -7.63 -0.19
C ALA A 251 -4.53 -8.79 0.77
N ARG A 252 -4.79 -8.60 2.06
CA ARG A 252 -4.58 -9.63 3.10
C ARG A 252 -5.51 -10.82 2.93
N LEU A 253 -6.77 -10.57 2.59
CA LEU A 253 -7.72 -11.63 2.26
C LEU A 253 -7.30 -12.41 1.01
N ARG A 254 -6.71 -11.79 -0.01
CA ARG A 254 -6.17 -12.52 -1.17
C ARG A 254 -5.16 -13.60 -0.76
N ILE A 255 -4.37 -13.35 0.28
CA ILE A 255 -3.27 -14.22 0.70
C ILE A 255 -3.70 -15.20 1.81
N LYS A 256 -4.46 -14.72 2.79
CA LYS A 256 -4.79 -15.45 4.03
C LYS A 256 -6.17 -16.12 4.01
N SER A 257 -6.92 -15.98 2.92
CA SER A 257 -8.27 -16.56 2.82
C SER A 257 -8.49 -17.32 1.51
N TYR A 258 -9.37 -18.30 1.57
CA TYR A 258 -9.92 -18.91 0.36
C TYR A 258 -11.08 -18.07 -0.15
N LYS A 259 -10.86 -17.36 -1.26
CA LYS A 259 -11.87 -16.54 -1.96
C LYS A 259 -12.64 -15.57 -1.05
N GLN A 260 -12.00 -15.05 -0.01
CA GLN A 260 -12.62 -14.16 0.99
C GLN A 260 -13.79 -14.79 1.78
N VAL A 261 -13.92 -16.11 1.77
CA VAL A 261 -14.98 -16.84 2.50
C VAL A 261 -14.47 -17.38 3.83
N ILE A 262 -13.26 -17.96 3.82
CA ILE A 262 -12.66 -18.61 4.99
C ILE A 262 -11.24 -18.08 5.15
N SER A 263 -10.91 -17.47 6.29
CA SER A 263 -9.55 -17.07 6.66
C SER A 263 -8.94 -18.07 7.62
N ILE A 264 -7.63 -18.27 7.52
CA ILE A 264 -6.88 -19.12 8.45
C ILE A 264 -6.42 -18.26 9.64
N GLY A 265 -6.81 -18.65 10.86
CA GLY A 265 -6.45 -18.00 12.12
C GLY A 265 -7.57 -17.18 12.76
N ASP A 266 -7.52 -17.04 14.09
CA ASP A 266 -8.45 -16.25 14.91
C ASP A 266 -8.00 -14.77 15.06
N GLU A 267 -6.95 -14.36 14.34
CA GLU A 267 -6.26 -13.09 14.54
C GLU A 267 -6.74 -11.98 13.60
N SER A 268 -6.52 -10.72 14.01
CA SER A 268 -6.77 -9.55 13.17
C SER A 268 -5.92 -9.62 11.89
N LEU A 269 -6.56 -9.59 10.72
CA LEU A 269 -5.88 -9.64 9.42
C LEU A 269 -4.91 -8.47 9.17
N ILE A 270 -5.09 -7.38 9.92
CA ILE A 270 -4.35 -6.12 9.83
C ILE A 270 -3.31 -5.99 10.96
N GLY A 271 -3.31 -6.90 11.95
CA GLY A 271 -2.27 -6.97 12.98
C GLY A 271 -1.13 -7.88 12.54
N ASN A 272 0.11 -7.44 12.72
CA ASN A 272 1.32 -8.23 12.44
C ASN A 272 1.72 -9.16 13.60
N GLU A 273 0.84 -9.37 14.58
CA GLU A 273 1.20 -9.93 15.89
C GLU A 273 1.71 -11.39 15.85
N SER A 274 1.48 -12.13 14.76
CA SER A 274 1.91 -13.54 14.64
C SER A 274 2.22 -14.00 13.19
N GLU A 275 2.98 -13.21 12.41
CA GLU A 275 3.38 -13.63 11.06
C GLU A 275 4.57 -14.59 11.02
N ASP A 276 4.41 -15.78 11.58
CA ASP A 276 5.33 -16.90 11.28
C ASP A 276 5.06 -17.41 9.86
N ILE A 277 5.85 -16.94 8.87
CA ILE A 277 5.75 -17.36 7.47
C ILE A 277 5.91 -18.88 7.29
N GLN A 278 6.62 -19.56 8.20
CA GLN A 278 6.74 -21.03 8.19
C GLN A 278 5.40 -21.76 8.36
N LYS A 279 4.38 -21.07 8.91
CA LYS A 279 3.04 -21.64 9.11
C LYS A 279 2.07 -21.39 7.95
N LYS A 280 2.53 -20.89 6.79
CA LYS A 280 1.67 -20.71 5.60
C LYS A 280 0.98 -22.00 5.13
N HIS A 281 1.49 -23.18 5.53
CA HIS A 281 0.90 -24.49 5.23
C HIS A 281 0.59 -25.37 6.44
N GLU A 282 0.94 -24.94 7.66
CA GLU A 282 0.70 -25.73 8.87
C GLU A 282 -0.40 -25.05 9.68
N ALA A 283 -1.51 -25.77 9.87
CA ALA A 283 -2.54 -25.37 10.81
C ALA A 283 -1.88 -25.17 12.17
N ALA A 284 -1.85 -23.92 12.66
CA ALA A 284 -1.42 -23.66 14.02
C ALA A 284 -2.27 -24.54 14.94
N GLY A 285 -1.60 -25.37 15.75
CA GLY A 285 -2.28 -26.26 16.69
C GLY A 285 -3.17 -25.43 17.60
N TYR A 286 -4.48 -25.41 17.32
CA TYR A 286 -5.43 -24.69 18.14
C TYR A 286 -5.61 -25.48 19.44
N LYS A 287 -5.10 -24.95 20.55
CA LYS A 287 -5.38 -25.51 21.87
C LYS A 287 -6.88 -25.33 22.14
N ARG A 288 -7.66 -26.37 21.86
CA ARG A 288 -9.10 -26.41 22.13
C ARG A 288 -9.32 -26.05 23.59
N LYS A 289 -9.88 -24.87 23.85
CA LYS A 289 -10.38 -24.53 25.17
C LYS A 289 -11.53 -25.50 25.47
N PHE A 290 -11.32 -26.45 26.37
CA PHE A 290 -12.34 -27.36 26.88
C PHE A 290 -13.34 -26.56 27.73
N ASP A 291 -14.19 -25.77 27.10
CA ASP A 291 -15.31 -25.06 27.74
C ASP A 291 -16.62 -25.44 27.03
N GLY A 292 -16.81 -26.74 26.80
CA GLY A 292 -18.06 -27.32 26.34
C GLY A 292 -19.11 -27.33 27.44
N THR A 293 -19.61 -26.15 27.81
CA THR A 293 -20.93 -26.01 28.44
C THR A 293 -21.84 -25.27 27.47
N SER A 294 -23.03 -25.81 27.23
CA SER A 294 -24.04 -25.29 26.28
C SER A 294 -24.50 -23.86 26.57
N THR A 295 -24.21 -23.33 27.76
CA THR A 295 -24.47 -21.94 28.14
C THR A 295 -23.24 -21.10 27.82
N GLY A 296 -23.30 -20.36 26.71
CA GLY A 296 -22.23 -19.44 26.26
C GLY A 296 -21.73 -18.51 27.37
N LYS A 297 -20.43 -18.18 27.32
CA LYS A 297 -19.67 -17.42 28.33
C LYS A 297 -20.12 -15.98 28.60
N LEU A 298 -21.22 -15.52 28.02
CA LEU A 298 -21.72 -14.14 28.19
C LEU A 298 -22.20 -13.81 29.61
N LEU A 299 -22.40 -14.80 30.50
CA LEU A 299 -23.00 -14.58 31.82
C LEU A 299 -22.19 -15.05 33.05
N LYS A 300 -20.95 -15.54 32.91
CA LYS A 300 -20.18 -16.05 34.06
C LYS A 300 -18.81 -15.41 34.19
N LYS A 301 -18.79 -14.15 34.61
CA LYS A 301 -17.68 -13.59 35.39
C LYS A 301 -18.19 -12.53 36.37
N TYR A 302 -18.94 -12.98 37.37
CA TYR A 302 -19.00 -12.28 38.66
C TYR A 302 -18.32 -13.21 39.65
N LYS A 303 -17.03 -12.97 39.90
CA LYS A 303 -16.39 -13.50 41.11
C LYS A 303 -16.95 -12.63 42.24
N ARG A 304 -17.84 -13.20 43.05
CA ARG A 304 -18.12 -12.60 44.36
C ARG A 304 -16.91 -12.95 45.23
N ASP A 305 -16.18 -11.94 45.65
CA ASP A 305 -15.18 -12.09 46.69
C ASP A 305 -15.92 -12.44 47.97
N THR A 306 -15.72 -13.67 48.46
CA THR A 306 -16.18 -14.10 49.78
C THR A 306 -15.07 -13.78 50.78
N THR A 307 -15.40 -12.88 51.72
CA THR A 307 -14.72 -12.65 53.00
C THR A 307 -14.59 -13.92 53.83
#